data_AF-A0AAU6V014-F1
#
_entry.id   AF-A0AAU6V014-F1
#
_cell.length_a   1.000
_cell.length_b   1.000
_cell.length_c   1.000
_cell.angle_alpha   90.00
_cell.angle_beta   90.00
_cell.angle_gamma   90.00
#
_symmetry.space_group_name_H-M   'P 1'
#
loop_
_entity.id
_entity.type
_entity.pdbx_description
1 polymer ?
#
loop_
_entity_poly.entity_id
_entity_poly.type
_entity_poly.pdbx_seq_one_letter_code
_entity_poly.pdbx_strand_id
1 'polypeptide(L)'
;MKANICFVSESFDFSKEQESVALSIKASSELVEKYLKDDGFISFSKSNDFDEMAANELFQHPQHLDAGTIMGLLYDANMGKASTIAELDSEAVVALVDAAKPEYDGAWMSLYSSDSNNTLTTQLHRNIIDDSSLVKFCSGVLVNNPRTHGEYAKSFVQLYRNLIFLDYPGHPKNTTFDSIRKTEGGYQLFIQGITDCLTFMDQYEIIPHDSQNNLNNLNANLDFPVTPEGTGKNKRTIAALKRDFLINNVEYKNVNCEYHYKLERIDGANGKGTYFFNRIYFGFFNKIDPGNPQIAIAHIGEHL
;
A
#
# COMPACT_ATOMS: atom_id res chain seq x y z
N MET A 1 14.00 -1.82 -7.25
CA MET A 1 13.14 -3.01 -7.36
C MET A 1 11.69 -2.60 -7.25
N LYS A 2 10.85 -2.83 -8.26
CA LYS A 2 9.39 -2.58 -8.22
C LYS A 2 8.63 -3.80 -7.66
N ALA A 3 7.31 -3.67 -7.51
CA ALA A 3 6.43 -4.78 -7.17
C ALA A 3 5.50 -5.06 -8.36
N ASN A 4 5.36 -6.32 -8.74
CA ASN A 4 4.47 -6.73 -9.80
C ASN A 4 3.45 -7.75 -9.28
N ILE A 5 2.17 -7.49 -9.57
CA ILE A 5 1.05 -8.38 -9.28
C ILE A 5 0.63 -9.01 -10.60
N CYS A 6 0.86 -10.31 -10.73
CA CYS A 6 0.63 -11.03 -11.97
C CYS A 6 -0.67 -11.84 -11.92
N PHE A 7 -1.44 -11.77 -13.00
CA PHE A 7 -2.59 -12.62 -13.27
C PHE A 7 -2.15 -13.81 -14.14
N VAL A 8 -2.44 -15.02 -13.67
CA VAL A 8 -2.20 -16.30 -14.36
C VAL A 8 -3.55 -16.96 -14.65
N SER A 9 -3.60 -18.03 -15.44
CA SER A 9 -4.88 -18.66 -15.83
C SER A 9 -5.77 -19.01 -14.62
N GLU A 10 -5.15 -19.44 -13.52
CA GLU A 10 -5.79 -19.86 -12.28
C GLU A 10 -6.11 -18.69 -11.33
N SER A 11 -5.81 -17.45 -11.72
CA SER A 11 -6.19 -16.25 -10.95
C SER A 11 -7.69 -16.10 -10.80
N PHE A 12 -8.48 -16.67 -11.71
CA PHE A 12 -9.94 -16.64 -11.68
C PHE A 12 -10.49 -18.05 -11.83
N ASP A 13 -11.54 -18.35 -11.06
CA ASP A 13 -12.28 -19.60 -11.23
C ASP A 13 -13.44 -19.39 -12.22
N PHE A 14 -13.16 -19.65 -13.49
CA PHE A 14 -14.15 -19.53 -14.58
C PHE A 14 -15.23 -20.63 -14.56
N SER A 15 -15.12 -21.63 -13.69
CA SER A 15 -16.17 -22.66 -13.54
C SER A 15 -17.38 -22.17 -12.75
N LYS A 16 -17.22 -21.07 -12.00
CA LYS A 16 -18.29 -20.43 -11.19
C LYS A 16 -19.38 -19.83 -12.07
N GLU A 17 -20.49 -19.45 -11.43
CA GLU A 17 -21.56 -18.71 -12.09
C GLU A 17 -21.07 -17.37 -12.64
N GLN A 18 -21.59 -16.97 -13.80
CA GLN A 18 -21.20 -15.77 -14.54
C GLN A 18 -21.13 -14.50 -13.67
N GLU A 19 -22.12 -14.30 -12.78
CA GLU A 19 -22.13 -13.13 -11.89
C GLU A 19 -20.94 -13.13 -10.92
N SER A 20 -20.58 -14.29 -10.36
CA SER A 20 -19.45 -14.43 -9.46
C SER A 20 -18.11 -14.17 -10.17
N VAL A 21 -17.98 -14.65 -11.40
CA VAL A 21 -16.81 -14.36 -12.25
C VAL A 21 -16.72 -12.86 -12.54
N ALA A 22 -17.82 -12.24 -12.95
CA ALA A 22 -17.86 -10.81 -13.23
C ALA A 22 -17.50 -9.95 -12.00
N LEU A 23 -17.99 -10.31 -10.81
CA LEU A 23 -17.63 -9.63 -9.55
C LEU A 23 -16.14 -9.79 -9.22
N SER A 24 -15.57 -10.96 -9.47
CA SER A 24 -14.14 -11.22 -9.27
C SER A 24 -13.26 -10.37 -10.19
N ILE A 25 -13.64 -10.29 -11.47
CA ILE A 25 -12.95 -9.43 -12.45
C ILE A 25 -13.13 -7.95 -12.08
N LYS A 26 -14.31 -7.54 -11.61
CA LYS A 26 -14.53 -6.18 -11.12
C LYS A 26 -13.62 -5.84 -9.94
N ALA A 27 -13.52 -6.70 -8.94
CA ALA A 27 -12.66 -6.49 -7.78
C ALA A 27 -11.18 -6.35 -8.16
N SER A 28 -10.68 -7.20 -9.06
CA SER A 28 -9.31 -7.06 -9.60
C SER A 28 -9.12 -5.78 -10.42
N SER A 29 -10.09 -5.40 -11.24
CA SER A 29 -10.08 -4.14 -11.99
C SER A 29 -10.01 -2.91 -11.07
N GLU A 30 -10.75 -2.92 -9.95
CA GLU A 30 -10.71 -1.87 -8.93
C GLU A 30 -9.33 -1.81 -8.23
N LEU A 31 -8.69 -2.95 -7.95
CA LEU A 31 -7.31 -2.99 -7.45
C LEU A 31 -6.33 -2.38 -8.45
N VAL A 32 -6.42 -2.74 -9.74
CA VAL A 32 -5.57 -2.16 -10.78
C VAL A 32 -5.76 -0.65 -10.85
N GLU A 33 -7.00 -0.16 -10.84
CA GLU A 33 -7.28 1.28 -10.85
C GLU A 33 -6.68 2.02 -9.66
N LYS A 34 -6.82 1.43 -8.46
CA LYS A 34 -6.38 2.03 -7.21
C LYS A 34 -4.86 2.21 -7.15
N TYR A 35 -4.11 1.24 -7.66
CA TYR A 35 -2.66 1.15 -7.46
C TYR A 35 -1.79 1.42 -8.69
N LEU A 36 -2.30 1.18 -9.89
CA LEU A 36 -1.53 1.39 -11.12
C LEU A 36 -1.29 2.88 -11.36
N LYS A 37 -0.02 3.23 -11.56
CA LYS A 37 0.43 4.55 -12.00
C LYS A 37 1.49 4.36 -13.08
N ASP A 38 1.49 5.25 -14.05
CA ASP A 38 2.50 5.26 -15.11
C ASP A 38 3.89 5.37 -14.48
N ASP A 39 4.78 4.44 -14.83
CA ASP A 39 6.12 4.28 -14.25
C ASP A 39 6.14 4.20 -12.71
N GLY A 40 5.07 3.69 -12.10
CA GLY A 40 4.94 3.54 -10.66
C GLY A 40 5.82 2.44 -10.05
N PHE A 41 5.82 2.40 -8.72
CA PHE A 41 6.37 1.33 -7.90
C PHE A 41 5.61 0.01 -8.08
N ILE A 42 4.30 0.07 -8.22
CA ILE A 42 3.41 -1.09 -8.37
C ILE A 42 3.00 -1.22 -9.83
N SER A 43 3.20 -2.40 -10.41
CA SER A 43 2.75 -2.76 -11.75
C SER A 43 1.85 -3.98 -11.70
N PHE A 44 1.05 -4.16 -12.75
CA PHE A 44 0.21 -5.33 -12.95
C PHE A 44 0.56 -5.97 -14.29
N SER A 45 0.56 -7.29 -14.33
CA SER A 45 0.79 -8.02 -15.57
C SER A 45 -0.07 -9.26 -15.71
N LYS A 46 -0.15 -9.78 -16.92
CA LYS A 46 -0.74 -11.09 -17.26
C LYS A 46 0.36 -12.02 -17.76
N SER A 47 0.29 -13.31 -17.46
CA SER A 47 1.09 -14.31 -18.17
C SER A 47 0.74 -14.34 -19.66
N ASN A 48 1.64 -14.86 -20.50
CA ASN A 48 1.44 -14.91 -21.95
C ASN A 48 0.15 -15.64 -22.34
N ASP A 49 -0.10 -16.77 -21.69
CA ASP A 49 -1.23 -17.67 -21.94
C ASP A 49 -2.54 -17.25 -21.25
N PHE A 50 -2.53 -16.22 -20.41
CA PHE A 50 -3.67 -15.83 -19.58
C PHE A 50 -4.95 -15.65 -20.39
N ASP A 51 -4.90 -14.83 -21.44
CA ASP A 51 -6.10 -14.46 -22.18
C ASP A 51 -6.61 -15.62 -23.07
N GLU A 52 -5.71 -16.47 -23.59
CA GLU A 52 -6.08 -17.67 -24.35
C GLU A 52 -6.79 -18.69 -23.45
N MET A 53 -6.22 -18.95 -22.26
CA MET A 53 -6.81 -19.86 -21.29
C MET A 53 -8.15 -19.34 -20.76
N ALA A 54 -8.25 -18.06 -20.43
CA ALA A 54 -9.51 -17.46 -20.00
C ALA A 54 -10.61 -17.60 -21.06
N ALA A 55 -10.28 -17.38 -22.33
CA ALA A 55 -11.22 -17.60 -23.44
C ALA A 55 -11.65 -19.06 -23.50
N ASN A 56 -10.70 -20.00 -23.51
CA ASN A 56 -10.98 -21.42 -23.61
C ASN A 56 -11.91 -21.90 -22.49
N GLU A 57 -11.64 -21.52 -21.24
CA GLU A 57 -12.47 -21.90 -20.09
C GLU A 57 -13.88 -21.30 -20.19
N LEU A 58 -13.99 -20.00 -20.48
CA LEU A 58 -15.29 -19.32 -20.55
C LEU A 58 -16.21 -19.89 -21.63
N PHE A 59 -15.67 -20.20 -22.82
CA PHE A 59 -16.46 -20.73 -23.94
C PHE A 59 -16.73 -22.24 -23.85
N GLN A 60 -16.04 -22.97 -22.97
CA GLN A 60 -16.32 -24.38 -22.70
C GLN A 60 -17.53 -24.59 -21.80
N HIS A 61 -17.88 -23.61 -20.97
CA HIS A 61 -18.99 -23.73 -20.02
C HIS A 61 -20.32 -23.25 -20.61
N PRO A 62 -21.31 -24.14 -20.81
CA PRO A 62 -22.61 -23.78 -21.41
C PRO A 62 -23.42 -22.76 -20.58
N GLN A 63 -23.09 -22.60 -19.29
CA GLN A 63 -23.72 -21.64 -18.39
C GLN A 63 -23.31 -20.18 -18.64
N HIS A 64 -22.19 -19.94 -19.33
CA HIS A 64 -21.72 -18.58 -19.66
C HIS A 64 -22.35 -18.10 -20.96
N LEU A 65 -23.64 -17.78 -20.89
CA LEU A 65 -24.43 -17.33 -22.04
C LEU A 65 -23.90 -16.01 -22.66
N ASP A 66 -23.10 -15.26 -21.91
CA ASP A 66 -22.44 -14.03 -22.36
C ASP A 66 -20.93 -14.01 -22.04
N ALA A 67 -20.25 -15.10 -22.38
CA ALA A 67 -18.79 -15.21 -22.29
C ALA A 67 -18.05 -14.05 -23.01
N GLY A 68 -18.65 -13.49 -24.08
CA GLY A 68 -18.12 -12.33 -24.79
C GLY A 68 -18.01 -11.08 -23.91
N THR A 69 -19.05 -10.77 -23.12
CA THR A 69 -19.00 -9.65 -22.18
C THR A 69 -17.98 -9.87 -21.08
N ILE A 70 -17.86 -11.10 -20.54
CA ILE A 70 -16.86 -11.42 -19.50
C ILE A 70 -15.44 -11.24 -20.04
N MET A 71 -15.18 -11.74 -21.25
CA MET A 71 -13.91 -11.51 -21.94
C MET A 71 -13.66 -10.00 -22.16
N GLY A 72 -14.71 -9.26 -22.54
CA GLY A 72 -14.66 -7.81 -22.60
C GLY A 72 -14.19 -7.17 -21.29
N LEU A 73 -14.59 -7.67 -20.12
CA LEU A 73 -14.12 -7.13 -18.82
C LEU A 73 -12.64 -7.43 -18.51
N LEU A 74 -12.07 -8.50 -19.09
CA LEU A 74 -10.65 -8.83 -18.94
C LEU A 74 -9.75 -7.99 -19.86
N TYR A 75 -10.29 -7.52 -20.99
CA TYR A 75 -9.57 -6.75 -22.01
C TYR A 75 -9.84 -5.24 -21.93
N ASP A 76 -11.09 -4.87 -21.65
CA ASP A 76 -11.55 -3.50 -21.45
C ASP A 76 -11.60 -3.19 -19.94
N ALA A 77 -11.76 -1.91 -19.58
CA ALA A 77 -11.59 -1.39 -18.22
C ALA A 77 -10.12 -1.40 -17.73
N ASN A 78 -9.90 -1.48 -16.41
CA ASN A 78 -8.58 -1.30 -15.82
C ASN A 78 -7.69 -2.55 -15.98
N MET A 79 -8.27 -3.74 -16.14
CA MET A 79 -7.52 -4.99 -16.39
C MET A 79 -6.73 -4.94 -17.70
N GLY A 80 -7.24 -4.25 -18.72
CA GLY A 80 -6.52 -4.01 -19.97
C GLY A 80 -5.26 -3.15 -19.85
N LYS A 81 -5.05 -2.50 -18.69
CA LYS A 81 -3.83 -1.72 -18.41
C LYS A 81 -2.70 -2.59 -17.86
N ALA A 82 -2.98 -3.84 -17.48
CA ALA A 82 -1.95 -4.80 -17.09
C ALA A 82 -1.15 -5.23 -18.32
N SER A 83 0.18 -5.23 -18.23
CA SER A 83 1.04 -5.63 -19.35
C SER A 83 1.09 -7.14 -19.52
N THR A 84 1.22 -7.66 -20.74
CA THR A 84 1.51 -9.09 -20.95
C THR A 84 2.99 -9.37 -20.82
N ILE A 85 3.35 -10.41 -20.06
CA ILE A 85 4.71 -10.95 -20.02
C ILE A 85 4.88 -11.94 -21.17
N ALA A 86 5.49 -11.51 -22.27
CA ALA A 86 5.55 -12.32 -23.48
C ALA A 86 6.39 -13.59 -23.35
N GLU A 87 7.37 -13.62 -22.44
CA GLU A 87 8.31 -14.75 -22.33
C GLU A 87 7.89 -15.82 -21.31
N LEU A 88 6.85 -15.58 -20.50
CA LEU A 88 6.45 -16.47 -19.40
C LEU A 88 4.96 -16.82 -19.49
N ASP A 89 4.68 -18.12 -19.59
CA ASP A 89 3.34 -18.69 -19.39
C ASP A 89 2.99 -18.81 -17.90
N SER A 90 1.77 -19.26 -17.58
CA SER A 90 1.27 -19.33 -16.21
C SER A 90 2.15 -20.23 -15.33
N GLU A 91 2.57 -21.39 -15.82
CA GLU A 91 3.44 -22.32 -15.09
C GLU A 91 4.82 -21.69 -14.79
N ALA A 92 5.43 -21.03 -15.78
CA ALA A 92 6.71 -20.35 -15.61
C ALA A 92 6.63 -19.17 -14.64
N VAL A 93 5.53 -18.40 -14.66
CA VAL A 93 5.30 -17.32 -13.69
C VAL A 93 5.17 -17.90 -12.27
N VAL A 94 4.40 -18.97 -12.07
CA VAL A 94 4.26 -19.63 -10.75
C VAL A 94 5.62 -20.11 -10.24
N ALA A 95 6.39 -20.80 -11.09
CA ALA A 95 7.73 -21.27 -10.72
C ALA A 95 8.69 -20.13 -10.36
N LEU A 96 8.62 -18.99 -11.06
CA LEU A 96 9.37 -17.79 -10.75
C LEU A 96 8.95 -17.19 -9.40
N VAL A 97 7.65 -17.10 -9.12
CA VAL A 97 7.14 -16.56 -7.85
C VAL A 97 7.52 -17.44 -6.67
N ASP A 98 7.64 -18.75 -6.86
CA ASP A 98 8.09 -19.69 -5.83
C ASP A 98 9.61 -19.66 -5.57
N ALA A 99 10.39 -19.06 -6.46
CA ALA A 99 11.84 -18.95 -6.30
C ALA A 99 12.23 -18.10 -5.08
N ALA A 100 13.43 -18.32 -4.54
CA ALA A 100 13.93 -17.54 -3.40
C ALA A 100 13.93 -16.02 -3.68
N LYS A 101 14.26 -15.62 -4.91
CA LYS A 101 14.18 -14.25 -5.42
C LYS A 101 13.23 -14.22 -6.63
N PRO A 102 11.98 -13.75 -6.48
CA PRO A 102 10.98 -13.76 -7.54
C PRO A 102 11.17 -12.56 -8.47
N GLU A 103 12.38 -12.37 -9.01
CA GLU A 103 12.73 -11.15 -9.75
C GLU A 103 12.51 -11.32 -11.26
N TYR A 104 11.75 -10.40 -11.86
CA TYR A 104 11.61 -10.28 -13.31
C TYR A 104 11.50 -8.80 -13.69
N ASP A 105 12.26 -8.40 -14.70
CA ASP A 105 12.34 -7.02 -15.22
C ASP A 105 12.43 -5.92 -14.14
N GLY A 106 13.30 -6.15 -13.14
CA GLY A 106 13.51 -5.19 -12.05
C GLY A 106 12.33 -5.04 -11.10
N ALA A 107 11.39 -6.00 -11.09
CA ALA A 107 10.30 -6.12 -10.13
C ALA A 107 10.33 -7.47 -9.39
N TRP A 108 9.83 -7.49 -8.15
CA TRP A 108 9.47 -8.72 -7.47
C TRP A 108 8.05 -9.13 -7.84
N MET A 109 7.88 -10.38 -8.22
CA MET A 109 6.65 -10.97 -8.71
C MET A 109 5.80 -11.54 -7.57
N SER A 110 4.50 -11.39 -7.71
CA SER A 110 3.44 -12.01 -6.90
C SER A 110 2.32 -12.50 -7.81
N LEU A 111 1.45 -13.34 -7.28
CA LEU A 111 0.29 -13.88 -8.00
C LEU A 111 -0.98 -13.32 -7.40
N TYR A 112 -1.90 -12.86 -8.24
CA TYR A 112 -3.26 -12.55 -7.82
C TYR A 112 -4.14 -13.79 -7.86
N SER A 113 -4.99 -13.96 -6.84
CA SER A 113 -6.06 -14.94 -6.82
C SER A 113 -7.37 -14.26 -6.43
N SER A 114 -8.41 -14.46 -7.22
CA SER A 114 -9.75 -13.95 -6.88
C SER A 114 -10.47 -14.77 -5.81
N ASP A 115 -9.90 -15.91 -5.41
CA ASP A 115 -10.45 -16.78 -4.37
C ASP A 115 -9.47 -16.86 -3.19
N SER A 116 -9.94 -16.46 -2.01
CA SER A 116 -9.15 -16.49 -0.78
C SER A 116 -8.71 -17.89 -0.35
N ASN A 117 -9.38 -18.93 -0.85
CA ASN A 117 -9.04 -20.33 -0.59
C ASN A 117 -8.07 -20.89 -1.64
N ASN A 118 -7.89 -20.19 -2.76
CA ASN A 118 -6.97 -20.60 -3.81
C ASN A 118 -5.58 -20.01 -3.54
N THR A 119 -4.62 -20.92 -3.31
CA THR A 119 -3.23 -20.60 -3.05
C THR A 119 -2.42 -20.99 -4.28
N LEU A 120 -2.00 -19.99 -5.05
CA LEU A 120 -1.30 -20.18 -6.33
C LEU A 120 0.21 -20.36 -6.18
N THR A 121 0.75 -20.15 -4.98
CA THR A 121 2.19 -20.19 -4.68
C THR A 121 2.45 -20.80 -3.32
N THR A 122 3.56 -21.51 -3.19
CA THR A 122 4.08 -22.01 -1.89
C THR A 122 4.50 -20.86 -0.96
N GLN A 123 4.77 -19.68 -1.50
CA GLN A 123 5.14 -18.48 -0.76
C GLN A 123 3.89 -17.65 -0.43
N LEU A 124 3.18 -18.01 0.65
CA LEU A 124 1.87 -17.40 1.01
C LEU A 124 1.83 -15.86 1.00
N HIS A 125 2.93 -15.19 1.36
CA HIS A 125 3.03 -13.73 1.35
C HIS A 125 3.07 -13.09 -0.05
N ARG A 126 3.15 -13.91 -1.11
CA ARG A 126 3.15 -13.53 -2.53
C ARG A 126 1.85 -13.94 -3.24
N ASN A 127 0.86 -14.43 -2.49
CA ASN A 127 -0.49 -14.71 -2.98
C ASN A 127 -1.40 -13.54 -2.60
N ILE A 128 -1.72 -12.70 -3.57
CA ILE A 128 -2.50 -11.48 -3.42
C ILE A 128 -3.97 -11.82 -3.65
N ILE A 129 -4.82 -11.52 -2.68
CA ILE A 129 -6.26 -11.79 -2.74
C ILE A 129 -7.10 -10.51 -2.60
N ASP A 130 -6.50 -9.46 -2.06
CA ASP A 130 -7.16 -8.21 -1.69
C ASP A 130 -6.16 -7.05 -1.50
N ASP A 131 -6.68 -5.90 -1.11
CA ASP A 131 -5.92 -4.69 -0.79
C ASP A 131 -4.85 -4.93 0.29
N SER A 132 -5.21 -5.66 1.34
CA SER A 132 -4.36 -5.90 2.50
C SER A 132 -3.15 -6.77 2.17
N SER A 133 -3.38 -7.88 1.46
CA SER A 133 -2.31 -8.77 0.98
C SER A 133 -1.40 -8.07 -0.03
N LEU A 134 -1.94 -7.22 -0.91
CA LEU A 134 -1.16 -6.38 -1.83
C LEU A 134 -0.25 -5.42 -1.04
N VAL A 135 -0.81 -4.68 -0.08
CA VAL A 135 -0.06 -3.71 0.72
C VAL A 135 1.06 -4.40 1.49
N LYS A 136 0.79 -5.58 2.05
CA LYS A 136 1.76 -6.38 2.78
C LYS A 136 2.90 -6.86 1.90
N PHE A 137 2.59 -7.43 0.72
CA PHE A 137 3.62 -7.88 -0.23
C PHE A 137 4.51 -6.71 -0.67
N CYS A 138 3.90 -5.61 -1.11
CA CYS A 138 4.62 -4.44 -1.59
C CYS A 138 5.45 -3.77 -0.48
N SER A 139 4.97 -3.74 0.77
CA SER A 139 5.76 -3.29 1.92
C SER A 139 7.00 -4.16 2.12
N GLY A 140 6.85 -5.49 1.97
CA GLY A 140 7.98 -6.43 1.97
C GLY A 140 9.01 -6.12 0.87
N VAL A 141 8.56 -5.75 -0.33
CA VAL A 141 9.46 -5.30 -1.41
C VAL A 141 10.22 -4.04 -1.01
N LEU A 142 9.57 -3.06 -0.36
CA LEU A 142 10.21 -1.81 0.09
C LEU A 142 11.29 -2.06 1.16
N VAL A 143 11.02 -2.95 2.12
CA VAL A 143 11.98 -3.30 3.17
C VAL A 143 13.20 -4.00 2.59
N ASN A 144 12.98 -5.01 1.73
CA ASN A 144 14.06 -5.88 1.28
C ASN A 144 14.89 -5.30 0.13
N ASN A 145 14.48 -4.16 -0.43
CA ASN A 145 15.14 -3.54 -1.56
C ASN A 145 15.43 -2.06 -1.26
N PRO A 146 16.65 -1.74 -0.81
CA PRO A 146 17.06 -0.39 -0.49
C PRO A 146 16.87 0.58 -1.65
N ARG A 147 16.41 1.79 -1.32
CA ARG A 147 16.15 2.89 -2.26
C ARG A 147 16.64 4.20 -1.69
N THR A 148 16.61 5.25 -2.49
CA THR A 148 16.75 6.62 -1.99
C THR A 148 15.51 7.06 -1.21
N HIS A 149 15.66 8.06 -0.33
CA HIS A 149 14.54 8.59 0.44
C HIS A 149 13.39 9.10 -0.45
N GLY A 150 13.71 9.75 -1.58
CA GLY A 150 12.71 10.29 -2.49
C GLY A 150 11.92 9.20 -3.22
N GLU A 151 12.57 8.09 -3.55
CA GLU A 151 11.90 6.90 -4.09
C GLU A 151 10.99 6.23 -3.05
N TYR A 152 11.43 6.17 -1.78
CA TYR A 152 10.58 5.71 -0.68
C TYR A 152 9.34 6.60 -0.51
N ALA A 153 9.51 7.93 -0.46
CA ALA A 153 8.40 8.86 -0.33
C ALA A 153 7.36 8.68 -1.46
N LYS A 154 7.81 8.60 -2.72
CA LYS A 154 6.92 8.32 -3.86
C LYS A 154 6.20 6.98 -3.72
N SER A 155 6.93 5.94 -3.33
CA SER A 155 6.37 4.59 -3.18
C SER A 155 5.34 4.52 -2.04
N PHE A 156 5.54 5.24 -0.93
CA PHE A 156 4.58 5.31 0.17
C PHE A 156 3.25 5.93 -0.24
N VAL A 157 3.29 7.03 -1.01
CA VAL A 157 2.07 7.70 -1.51
C VAL A 157 1.30 6.81 -2.50
N GLN A 158 2.03 6.01 -3.28
CA GLN A 158 1.41 5.05 -4.20
C GLN A 158 0.87 3.81 -3.47
N LEU A 159 1.54 3.36 -2.40
CA LEU A 159 1.19 2.13 -1.72
C LEU A 159 0.12 2.30 -0.65
N TYR A 160 0.19 3.34 0.17
CA TYR A 160 -0.71 3.51 1.31
C TYR A 160 -1.85 4.46 0.94
N ARG A 161 -2.76 3.96 0.08
CA ARG A 161 -3.79 4.76 -0.61
C ARG A 161 -4.91 5.24 0.30
N ASN A 162 -5.06 4.67 1.49
CA ASN A 162 -6.07 5.08 2.46
C ASN A 162 -5.52 6.18 3.40
N LEU A 163 -4.23 6.51 3.31
CA LEU A 163 -3.58 7.60 4.03
C LEU A 163 -3.51 8.89 3.21
N ILE A 164 -3.52 10.03 3.91
CA ILE A 164 -3.31 11.35 3.32
C ILE A 164 -1.89 11.81 3.64
N PHE A 165 -1.01 11.86 2.66
CA PHE A 165 0.34 12.38 2.84
C PHE A 165 0.38 13.89 2.62
N LEU A 166 1.12 14.63 3.45
CA LEU A 166 1.34 16.06 3.26
C LEU A 166 2.11 16.31 1.96
N ASP A 167 1.44 16.94 0.99
CA ASP A 167 2.04 17.46 -0.23
C ASP A 167 1.44 18.83 -0.54
N TYR A 168 2.19 19.90 -0.22
CA TYR A 168 1.78 21.28 -0.45
C TYR A 168 2.98 22.13 -0.88
N PRO A 169 3.46 21.99 -2.14
CA PRO A 169 4.69 22.62 -2.61
C PRO A 169 4.75 24.15 -2.44
N GLY A 170 3.59 24.83 -2.49
CA GLY A 170 3.48 26.29 -2.35
C GLY A 170 3.46 26.82 -0.91
N HIS A 171 3.42 25.96 0.11
CA HIS A 171 3.32 26.40 1.50
C HIS A 171 4.68 26.89 2.03
N PRO A 172 4.76 27.99 2.81
CA PRO A 172 6.02 28.65 3.14
C PRO A 172 6.96 27.87 4.08
N LYS A 173 6.49 26.79 4.72
CA LYS A 173 7.28 26.02 5.70
C LYS A 173 7.16 24.51 5.52
N ASN A 174 5.94 24.00 5.65
CA ASN A 174 5.63 22.58 5.58
C ASN A 174 5.16 22.22 4.16
N THR A 175 6.09 21.87 3.28
CA THR A 175 5.77 21.59 1.86
C THR A 175 5.54 20.12 1.56
N THR A 176 6.10 19.23 2.35
CA THR A 176 6.02 17.78 2.14
C THR A 176 6.21 17.03 3.45
N PHE A 177 5.69 15.81 3.53
CA PHE A 177 5.98 14.88 4.60
C PHE A 177 7.41 14.31 4.54
N ASP A 178 8.08 14.35 3.37
CA ASP A 178 9.40 13.73 3.14
C ASP A 178 10.54 14.49 3.83
N SER A 179 10.70 14.16 5.11
CA SER A 179 11.91 14.42 5.89
C SER A 179 12.70 13.13 6.14
N ILE A 180 12.46 12.08 5.35
CA ILE A 180 13.02 10.74 5.56
C ILE A 180 14.55 10.78 5.48
N ARG A 181 15.09 11.65 4.60
CA ARG A 181 16.54 11.90 4.50
C ARG A 181 17.19 12.41 5.79
N LYS A 182 16.40 12.94 6.72
CA LYS A 182 16.86 13.49 8.00
C LYS A 182 16.70 12.52 9.16
N THR A 183 16.35 11.27 8.90
CA THR A 183 16.30 10.23 9.92
C THR A 183 17.71 9.95 10.46
N GLU A 184 17.92 10.20 11.75
CA GLU A 184 19.16 9.92 12.47
C GLU A 184 19.45 8.42 12.45
N GLY A 185 20.70 8.01 12.21
CA GLY A 185 21.06 6.60 12.01
C GLY A 185 20.77 6.05 10.60
N GLY A 186 20.06 6.82 9.76
CA GLY A 186 19.78 6.47 8.37
C GLY A 186 18.46 5.70 8.20
N TYR A 187 17.60 6.18 7.30
CA TYR A 187 16.25 5.65 7.08
C TYR A 187 16.18 4.17 6.72
N GLN A 188 17.22 3.61 6.09
CA GLN A 188 17.26 2.18 5.77
C GLN A 188 17.27 1.30 7.04
N LEU A 189 17.77 1.81 8.16
CA LEU A 189 17.75 1.10 9.46
C LEU A 189 16.40 1.20 10.20
N PHE A 190 15.47 1.98 9.65
CA PHE A 190 14.14 2.22 10.21
C PHE A 190 13.04 1.91 9.19
N ILE A 191 13.39 1.38 8.02
CA ILE A 191 12.43 1.23 6.92
C ILE A 191 11.35 0.23 7.30
N GLN A 192 11.70 -0.83 8.05
CA GLN A 192 10.74 -1.81 8.54
C GLN A 192 9.76 -1.13 9.50
N GLY A 193 10.26 -0.39 10.50
CA GLY A 193 9.41 0.36 11.43
C GLY A 193 8.51 1.40 10.73
N ILE A 194 8.99 2.04 9.66
CA ILE A 194 8.16 2.96 8.85
C ILE A 194 7.06 2.19 8.12
N THR A 195 7.41 1.11 7.40
CA THR A 195 6.44 0.33 6.61
C THR A 195 5.42 -0.37 7.50
N ASP A 196 5.81 -0.85 8.69
CA ASP A 196 4.87 -1.49 9.63
C ASP A 196 3.83 -0.49 10.13
N CYS A 197 4.29 0.72 10.49
CA CYS A 197 3.41 1.80 10.91
C CYS A 197 2.42 2.20 9.81
N LEU A 198 2.92 2.45 8.60
CA LEU A 198 2.07 2.87 7.48
C LEU A 198 1.12 1.76 7.03
N THR A 199 1.57 0.50 7.00
CA THR A 199 0.72 -0.66 6.67
C THR A 199 -0.43 -0.81 7.65
N PHE A 200 -0.14 -0.73 8.95
CA PHE A 200 -1.19 -0.83 9.95
C PHE A 200 -2.18 0.34 9.84
N MET A 201 -1.67 1.57 9.74
CA MET A 201 -2.51 2.77 9.62
C MET A 201 -3.38 2.79 8.36
N ASP A 202 -2.86 2.30 7.25
CA ASP A 202 -3.57 2.24 5.97
C ASP A 202 -4.78 1.28 6.01
N GLN A 203 -4.71 0.24 6.85
CA GLN A 203 -5.75 -0.77 7.02
C GLN A 203 -6.62 -0.53 8.27
N TYR A 204 -6.36 0.55 9.01
CA TYR A 204 -7.04 0.85 10.27
C TYR A 204 -8.31 1.65 10.05
N GLU A 205 -9.44 1.11 10.52
CA GLU A 205 -10.72 1.83 10.53
C GLU A 205 -10.79 2.78 11.73
N ILE A 206 -10.85 4.09 11.44
CA ILE A 206 -10.86 5.13 12.48
C ILE A 206 -12.23 5.21 13.13
N ILE A 207 -12.25 5.14 14.46
CA ILE A 207 -13.44 5.42 15.28
C ILE A 207 -13.73 6.92 15.23
N PRO A 208 -14.82 7.38 14.60
CA PRO A 208 -15.08 8.82 14.46
C PRO A 208 -15.21 9.50 15.81
N HIS A 209 -14.63 10.70 15.94
CA HIS A 209 -14.66 11.53 17.14
C HIS A 209 -14.02 10.93 18.41
N ASP A 210 -13.26 9.85 18.29
CA ASP A 210 -12.62 9.18 19.43
C ASP A 210 -11.10 9.04 19.26
N SER A 211 -10.40 10.17 19.26
CA SER A 211 -8.94 10.17 19.06
C SER A 211 -8.18 9.35 20.11
N GLN A 212 -8.70 9.24 21.34
CA GLN A 212 -8.01 8.52 22.41
C GLN A 212 -8.07 7.02 22.21
N ASN A 213 -9.24 6.46 21.86
CA ASN A 213 -9.31 5.03 21.57
C ASN A 213 -8.54 4.66 20.30
N ASN A 214 -8.60 5.52 19.28
CA ASN A 214 -7.77 5.31 18.09
C ASN A 214 -6.26 5.28 18.41
N LEU A 215 -5.79 6.19 19.26
CA LEU A 215 -4.41 6.18 19.75
C LEU A 215 -4.07 4.92 20.54
N ASN A 216 -4.94 4.49 21.44
CA ASN A 216 -4.73 3.30 22.25
C ASN A 216 -4.62 2.06 21.35
N ASN A 217 -5.47 1.96 20.33
CA ASN A 217 -5.45 0.87 19.35
C ASN A 217 -4.15 0.87 18.53
N LEU A 218 -3.73 2.03 18.03
CA LEU A 218 -2.46 2.17 17.32
C LEU A 218 -1.28 1.77 18.20
N ASN A 219 -1.22 2.26 19.44
CA ASN A 219 -0.14 1.96 20.38
C ASN A 219 -0.10 0.48 20.82
N ALA A 220 -1.25 -0.21 20.81
CA ALA A 220 -1.32 -1.62 21.20
C ALA A 220 -0.88 -2.58 20.09
N ASN A 221 -0.91 -2.15 18.83
CA ASN A 221 -0.64 -3.00 17.66
C ASN A 221 0.67 -2.66 16.94
N LEU A 222 1.33 -1.56 17.31
CA LEU A 222 2.60 -1.16 16.72
C LEU A 222 3.76 -1.38 17.69
N ASP A 223 4.93 -1.73 17.15
CA ASP A 223 6.10 -2.12 17.94
C ASP A 223 6.72 -0.97 18.72
N PHE A 224 6.64 0.25 18.19
CA PHE A 224 7.10 1.44 18.88
C PHE A 224 5.95 2.23 19.52
N PRO A 225 6.22 3.04 20.57
CA PRO A 225 5.17 3.83 21.20
C PRO A 225 4.51 4.82 20.23
N VAL A 226 3.18 4.88 20.31
CA VAL A 226 2.35 5.91 19.67
C VAL A 226 1.79 6.79 20.76
N THR A 227 2.16 8.08 20.75
CA THR A 227 1.72 9.00 21.80
C THR A 227 1.34 10.37 21.24
N PRO A 228 0.46 11.12 21.92
CA PRO A 228 0.38 12.56 21.67
C PRO A 228 1.69 13.25 22.07
N GLU A 229 2.01 14.37 21.43
CA GLU A 229 3.13 15.23 21.83
C GLU A 229 3.02 15.61 23.33
N GLY A 230 4.05 15.21 24.10
CA GLY A 230 4.09 15.32 25.55
C GLY A 230 4.31 16.73 26.11
N THR A 231 4.31 16.80 27.45
CA THR A 231 4.51 17.88 28.47
C THR A 231 5.06 19.28 28.12
N GLY A 232 5.58 19.52 26.92
CA GLY A 232 5.93 20.85 26.39
C GLY A 232 4.76 21.66 25.82
N LYS A 233 3.51 21.15 25.84
CA LYS A 233 2.31 21.85 25.34
C LYS A 233 2.17 23.28 25.85
N ASN A 234 2.59 23.56 27.08
CA ASN A 234 2.52 24.89 27.69
C ASN A 234 3.63 25.86 27.22
N LYS A 235 4.69 25.36 26.58
CA LYS A 235 5.84 26.15 26.10
C LYS A 235 5.85 26.35 24.58
N ARG A 236 5.08 25.57 23.81
CA ARG A 236 5.01 25.66 22.35
C ARG A 236 3.77 26.44 21.92
N THR A 237 3.89 27.19 20.82
CA THR A 237 2.71 27.73 20.15
C THR A 237 1.92 26.56 19.58
N ILE A 238 0.61 26.49 19.89
CA ILE A 238 -0.33 25.45 19.42
C ILE A 238 -0.28 25.24 17.90
N ALA A 239 0.20 26.25 17.15
CA ALA A 239 0.40 26.18 15.70
C ALA A 239 1.51 25.22 15.23
N ALA A 240 2.49 24.87 16.08
CA ALA A 240 3.65 24.09 15.66
C ALA A 240 3.32 22.65 15.21
N LEU A 241 2.23 22.08 15.73
CA LEU A 241 1.76 20.72 15.42
C LEU A 241 0.57 20.70 14.45
N LYS A 242 0.16 21.89 13.98
CA LYS A 242 -0.89 22.00 12.97
C LYS A 242 -0.27 22.04 11.57
N ARG A 243 -0.93 21.41 10.61
CA ARG A 243 -0.51 21.38 9.21
C ARG A 243 -1.63 21.83 8.30
N ASP A 244 -1.25 22.49 7.23
CA ASP A 244 -2.15 22.81 6.13
C ASP A 244 -1.90 21.77 5.04
N PHE A 245 -2.96 21.10 4.59
CA PHE A 245 -2.88 20.09 3.54
C PHE A 245 -3.51 20.65 2.27
N LEU A 246 -2.91 20.35 1.11
CA LEU A 246 -3.51 20.61 -0.19
C LEU A 246 -3.95 19.26 -0.77
N ILE A 247 -5.26 19.05 -0.91
CA ILE A 247 -5.82 17.77 -1.39
C ILE A 247 -6.76 18.09 -2.54
N ASN A 248 -6.50 17.54 -3.72
CA ASN A 248 -7.27 17.82 -4.94
C ASN A 248 -7.45 19.33 -5.19
N ASN A 249 -6.37 20.10 -5.02
CA ASN A 249 -6.33 21.58 -5.11
C ASN A 249 -7.22 22.34 -4.09
N VAL A 250 -7.71 21.66 -3.05
CA VAL A 250 -8.45 22.28 -1.94
C VAL A 250 -7.54 22.38 -0.71
N GLU A 251 -7.45 23.58 -0.14
CA GLU A 251 -6.63 23.84 1.05
C GLU A 251 -7.40 23.55 2.34
N TYR A 252 -6.87 22.64 3.16
CA TYR A 252 -7.39 22.26 4.46
C TYR A 252 -6.46 22.76 5.57
N LYS A 253 -6.81 23.89 6.17
CA LYS A 253 -5.96 24.55 7.18
C LYS A 253 -6.06 23.90 8.55
N ASN A 254 -5.00 24.05 9.35
CA ASN A 254 -4.99 23.76 10.78
C ASN A 254 -5.40 22.32 11.14
N VAL A 255 -5.01 21.33 10.33
CA VAL A 255 -5.17 19.91 10.67
C VAL A 255 -4.29 19.60 11.88
N ASN A 256 -4.86 18.96 12.90
CA ASN A 256 -4.14 18.61 14.12
C ASN A 256 -3.29 17.35 13.90
N CYS A 257 -1.96 17.50 13.83
CA CYS A 257 -1.01 16.41 13.63
C CYS A 257 -0.11 16.23 14.86
N GLU A 258 -0.71 16.23 16.05
CA GLU A 258 0.00 16.16 17.33
C GLU A 258 0.45 14.74 17.72
N TYR A 259 -0.04 13.72 17.03
CA TYR A 259 0.27 12.33 17.33
C TYR A 259 1.54 11.92 16.61
N HIS A 260 2.32 11.05 17.24
CA HIS A 260 3.53 10.56 16.62
C HIS A 260 3.88 9.14 17.04
N TYR A 261 4.40 8.38 16.07
CA TYR A 261 5.04 7.09 16.26
C TYR A 261 6.53 7.29 16.53
N LYS A 262 7.06 6.65 17.58
CA LYS A 262 8.41 6.90 18.08
C LYS A 262 9.43 5.88 17.57
N LEU A 263 10.03 6.14 16.41
CA LEU A 263 11.12 5.34 15.82
C LEU A 263 12.44 5.54 16.60
N GLU A 264 12.48 5.06 17.84
CA GLU A 264 13.53 5.39 18.81
C GLU A 264 14.78 4.53 18.69
N ARG A 265 14.69 3.39 18.02
CA ARG A 265 15.77 2.42 17.88
C ARG A 265 15.70 1.77 16.52
N ILE A 266 16.85 1.39 15.99
CA ILE A 266 16.95 0.68 14.72
C ILE A 266 16.13 -0.61 14.76
N ASP A 267 15.67 -1.04 13.59
CA ASP A 267 14.89 -2.26 13.41
C ASP A 267 15.66 -3.47 14.00
N GLY A 268 14.96 -4.33 14.75
CA GLY A 268 15.53 -5.51 15.39
C GLY A 268 16.38 -5.25 16.66
N ALA A 269 16.46 -4.00 17.14
CA ALA A 269 17.26 -3.67 18.32
C ALA A 269 16.70 -4.23 19.65
N ASN A 270 15.47 -4.78 19.66
CA ASN A 270 14.84 -5.44 20.82
C ASN A 270 14.93 -4.61 22.13
N GLY A 271 14.69 -3.30 22.01
CA GLY A 271 14.74 -2.39 23.14
C GLY A 271 16.15 -2.08 23.68
N LYS A 272 17.22 -2.40 22.94
CA LYS A 272 18.61 -2.10 23.29
C LYS A 272 19.24 -1.16 22.26
N GLY A 273 20.44 -0.63 22.55
CA GLY A 273 21.19 0.21 21.60
C GLY A 273 20.88 1.71 21.67
N THR A 274 21.44 2.43 20.71
CA THR A 274 21.37 3.90 20.59
C THR A 274 19.93 4.37 20.46
N TYR A 275 19.59 5.43 21.19
CA TYR A 275 18.30 6.10 21.10
C TYR A 275 18.36 7.18 20.03
N PHE A 276 17.35 7.21 19.15
CA PHE A 276 17.23 8.13 18.05
C PHE A 276 15.96 8.98 18.18
N PHE A 277 16.02 10.23 17.75
CA PHE A 277 14.88 11.14 17.80
C PHE A 277 14.06 11.12 16.50
N ASN A 278 13.84 9.93 15.92
CA ASN A 278 13.05 9.79 14.68
C ASN A 278 11.57 9.59 14.99
N ARG A 279 10.70 10.20 14.19
CA ARG A 279 9.23 10.20 14.38
C ARG A 279 8.47 10.15 13.07
N ILE A 280 7.28 9.55 13.11
CA ILE A 280 6.23 9.75 12.12
C ILE A 280 5.13 10.57 12.78
N TYR A 281 4.89 11.79 12.32
CA TYR A 281 3.81 12.65 12.80
C TYR A 281 2.56 12.47 11.96
N PHE A 282 1.42 12.37 12.63
CA PHE A 282 0.13 12.17 11.97
C PHE A 282 -1.02 12.80 12.75
N GLY A 283 -2.18 12.88 12.10
CA GLY A 283 -3.43 13.36 12.66
C GLY A 283 -4.63 12.58 12.11
N PHE A 284 -5.74 12.57 12.86
CA PHE A 284 -7.01 12.09 12.34
C PHE A 284 -7.69 13.21 11.55
N PHE A 285 -8.03 12.93 10.30
CA PHE A 285 -8.53 13.89 9.33
C PHE A 285 -9.97 13.54 8.95
N ASN A 286 -10.91 14.39 9.33
CA ASN A 286 -12.35 14.21 9.13
C ASN A 286 -12.99 15.35 8.33
N LYS A 287 -12.19 16.13 7.58
CA LYS A 287 -12.65 17.33 6.86
C LYS A 287 -13.11 17.08 5.43
N ILE A 288 -12.75 15.93 4.83
CA ILE A 288 -13.25 15.50 3.51
C ILE A 288 -14.56 14.77 3.69
N ASP A 289 -14.53 13.69 4.49
CA ASP A 289 -15.71 12.92 4.86
C ASP A 289 -15.71 12.73 6.38
N PRO A 290 -16.65 13.36 7.11
CA PRO A 290 -16.77 13.17 8.56
C PRO A 290 -17.16 11.75 8.96
N GLY A 291 -17.86 11.01 8.09
CA GLY A 291 -18.30 9.63 8.32
C GLY A 291 -17.21 8.60 8.03
N ASN A 292 -16.23 8.96 7.20
CA ASN A 292 -15.08 8.12 6.87
C ASN A 292 -13.76 8.88 7.09
N PRO A 293 -13.39 9.14 8.36
CA PRO A 293 -12.15 9.84 8.68
C PRO A 293 -10.92 9.03 8.25
N GLN A 294 -9.88 9.73 7.80
CA GLN A 294 -8.61 9.14 7.36
C GLN A 294 -7.44 9.58 8.25
N ILE A 295 -6.31 8.89 8.17
CA ILE A 295 -5.08 9.29 8.86
C ILE A 295 -4.26 10.18 7.91
N ALA A 296 -3.88 11.36 8.39
CA ALA A 296 -3.05 12.31 7.66
C ALA A 296 -1.61 12.28 8.17
N ILE A 297 -0.67 11.88 7.32
CA ILE A 297 0.77 11.81 7.58
C ILE A 297 1.42 13.16 7.29
N ALA A 298 1.87 13.82 8.35
CA ALA A 298 2.43 15.17 8.30
C ALA A 298 3.94 15.20 8.07
N HIS A 299 4.67 14.22 8.58
CA HIS A 299 6.13 14.21 8.57
C HIS A 299 6.66 12.82 8.91
N ILE A 300 7.68 12.36 8.19
CA ILE A 300 8.47 11.18 8.52
C ILE A 300 9.94 11.60 8.57
N GLY A 301 10.60 11.54 9.73
CA GLY A 301 12.00 11.96 9.86
C GLY A 301 12.38 12.36 11.29
N GLU A 302 13.31 13.32 11.42
CA GLU A 302 13.73 13.89 12.71
C GLU A 302 12.56 14.48 13.53
N HIS A 303 12.68 14.49 14.86
CA HIS A 303 11.72 15.12 15.78
C HIS A 303 11.58 16.63 15.49
N LEU A 304 10.33 17.13 15.59
CA LEU A 304 9.93 18.52 15.28
C LEU A 304 9.94 19.47 16.49
#